data_AF-A0A529HMA7-F1
#
_entry.id   AF-A0A529HMA7-F1
#
_cell.length_a   1.000
_cell.length_b   1.000
_cell.length_c   1.000
_cell.angle_alpha   90.00
_cell.angle_beta   90.00
_cell.angle_gamma   90.00
#
_symmetry.space_group_name_H-M   'P 1'
#
loop_
_entity.id
_entity.type
_entity.pdbx_description
1 polymer ?
#
loop_
_entity_poly.entity_id
_entity_poly.type
_entity_poly.pdbx_seq_one_letter_code
_entity_poly.pdbx_strand_id
1 'polypeptide(L)' 'MTFDKNPFPEGDADRHALWEMLVRRDIDAFLGQHWSMVEDDFIAESFFGMHAHFLPNADAWRLQFPRLEVYRDEWLARPR' A
#
# COMPACT_ATOMS: atom_id res chain seq x y z
N MET A 1 -9.81 3.54 -21.73
CA MET A 1 -8.92 2.60 -21.05
C MET A 1 -9.56 2.28 -19.71
N THR A 2 -9.81 1.02 -19.41
CA THR A 2 -10.21 0.55 -18.07
C THR A 2 -8.94 0.51 -17.23
N PHE A 3 -8.71 1.54 -16.42
CA PHE A 3 -7.54 1.65 -15.54
C PHE A 3 -7.60 0.67 -14.35
N ASP A 4 -8.73 -0.01 -14.22
CA ASP A 4 -9.12 -1.00 -13.21
C ASP A 4 -8.94 -2.45 -13.69
N LYS A 5 -8.44 -2.67 -14.91
CA LYS A 5 -8.18 -4.03 -15.41
C LYS A 5 -6.71 -4.41 -15.28
N ASN A 6 -6.45 -5.57 -14.68
CA ASN A 6 -5.13 -6.15 -14.59
C ASN A 6 -4.49 -6.30 -15.99
N PRO A 7 -3.34 -5.67 -16.25
CA PRO A 7 -2.66 -5.77 -17.55
C PRO A 7 -1.87 -7.08 -17.68
N PHE A 8 -1.65 -7.81 -16.59
CA PHE A 8 -0.92 -9.08 -16.60
C PHE A 8 -1.89 -10.25 -16.75
N PRO A 9 -1.65 -11.16 -17.72
CA PRO A 9 -2.48 -12.35 -17.88
C PRO A 9 -2.25 -13.35 -16.73
N GLU A 10 -3.20 -14.27 -16.52
CA GLU A 10 -3.09 -15.31 -15.47
C GLU A 10 -1.87 -16.23 -15.64
N GLY A 11 -1.37 -16.40 -16.87
CA GLY A 11 -0.14 -17.16 -17.14
C GLY A 11 1.14 -16.50 -16.60
N ASP A 12 1.05 -15.25 -16.14
CA ASP A 12 2.11 -14.48 -15.48
C ASP A 12 1.74 -14.29 -14.00
N ALA A 13 1.75 -15.41 -13.27
CA ALA A 13 1.12 -15.52 -11.96
C ALA A 13 1.61 -14.48 -10.95
N ASP A 14 2.92 -14.23 -10.88
CA ASP A 14 3.50 -13.32 -9.89
C ASP A 14 3.09 -11.87 -10.15
N ARG A 15 3.24 -11.38 -11.38
CA ARG A 15 2.88 -9.99 -11.71
C ARG A 15 1.36 -9.79 -11.66
N HIS A 16 0.61 -10.80 -12.07
CA HIS A 16 -0.84 -10.81 -11.93
C HIS A 16 -1.24 -10.66 -10.45
N ALA A 17 -0.73 -11.52 -9.57
CA ALA A 17 -1.03 -11.49 -8.14
C ALA A 17 -0.59 -10.19 -7.46
N LEU A 18 0.62 -9.69 -7.77
CA LEU A 18 1.11 -8.42 -7.23
C LEU A 18 0.23 -7.25 -7.65
N TRP A 19 -0.26 -7.23 -8.90
CA TRP A 19 -1.17 -6.19 -9.37
C TRP A 19 -2.54 -6.28 -8.67
N GLU A 20 -3.10 -7.48 -8.52
CA GLU A 20 -4.37 -7.69 -7.80
C GLU A 20 -4.28 -7.19 -6.34
N MET A 21 -3.15 -7.47 -5.69
CA MET A 21 -2.85 -7.04 -4.32
C MET A 21 -2.67 -5.51 -4.22
N LEU A 22 -1.71 -4.93 -4.95
CA LEU A 22 -1.27 -3.54 -4.78
C LEU A 22 -2.15 -2.51 -5.48
N VAL A 23 -2.97 -2.93 -6.44
CA VAL A 23 -3.83 -2.02 -7.20
C VAL A 23 -5.28 -2.27 -6.83
N ARG A 24 -5.86 -3.41 -7.20
CA ARG A 24 -7.31 -3.61 -7.03
C ARG A 24 -7.69 -3.69 -5.54
N ARG A 25 -7.09 -4.61 -4.78
CA ARG A 25 -7.44 -4.83 -3.38
C ARG A 25 -7.09 -3.63 -2.50
N ASP A 26 -5.92 -3.01 -2.69
CA ASP A 26 -5.52 -1.83 -1.93
C ASP A 26 -6.46 -0.64 -2.17
N ILE A 27 -6.83 -0.36 -3.43
CA ILE A 27 -7.80 0.71 -3.76
C ILE A 27 -9.17 0.42 -3.16
N ASP A 28 -9.69 -0.81 -3.32
CA ASP A 28 -11.00 -1.19 -2.76
C ASP A 28 -10.99 -1.07 -1.23
N ALA A 29 -9.91 -1.52 -0.58
CA ALA A 29 -9.72 -1.39 0.86
C ALA A 29 -9.69 0.08 1.29
N PHE A 30 -8.92 0.94 0.59
CA PHE A 30 -8.79 2.36 0.92
C PHE A 30 -10.12 3.11 0.78
N LEU A 31 -10.82 2.92 -0.34
CA LEU A 31 -12.13 3.53 -0.57
C LEU A 31 -13.19 3.06 0.43
N GLY A 32 -13.13 1.79 0.84
CA GLY A 32 -14.01 1.22 1.86
C GLY A 32 -13.58 1.48 3.30
N GLN A 33 -12.38 2.03 3.52
CA GLN A 33 -11.72 2.09 4.84
C GLN A 33 -11.60 0.72 5.53
N HIS A 34 -11.46 -0.35 4.76
CA HIS A 34 -11.45 -1.74 5.21
C HIS A 34 -10.02 -2.27 5.37
N TRP A 35 -9.34 -1.86 6.45
CA TRP A 35 -7.94 -2.26 6.72
C TRP A 35 -7.70 -3.78 6.70
N SER A 36 -8.65 -4.57 7.21
CA SER A 36 -8.52 -6.03 7.27
C SER A 36 -8.37 -6.70 5.89
N MET A 37 -8.67 -6.00 4.80
CA MET A 37 -8.45 -6.53 3.45
C MET A 37 -6.97 -6.59 3.06
N VAL A 38 -6.12 -5.78 3.69
CA VAL A 38 -4.70 -5.60 3.31
C VAL A 38 -3.73 -5.87 4.46
N GLU A 39 -4.23 -6.13 5.67
CA GLU A 39 -3.37 -6.25 6.86
C GLU A 39 -2.34 -7.39 6.74
N ASP A 40 -2.70 -8.48 6.09
CA ASP A 40 -1.82 -9.64 5.85
C ASP A 40 -0.77 -9.40 4.74
N ASP A 41 -0.84 -8.27 4.03
CA ASP A 41 0.16 -7.89 3.02
C ASP A 41 1.43 -7.28 3.66
N PHE A 42 1.40 -7.04 4.97
CA PHE A 42 2.49 -6.45 5.73
C PHE A 42 3.08 -7.43 6.73
N ILE A 43 4.41 -7.41 6.86
CA ILE A 43 5.11 -8.11 7.93
C ILE A 43 5.30 -7.11 9.08
N ALA A 44 4.41 -7.16 10.07
CA ALA A 44 4.30 -6.15 11.13
C ALA A 44 5.62 -5.98 11.92
N GLU A 45 6.32 -7.08 12.19
CA GLU A 45 7.55 -7.10 12.99
C GLU A 45 8.71 -6.33 12.34
N SER A 46 8.73 -6.26 11.00
CA SER A 46 9.78 -5.60 10.23
C SER A 46 9.30 -4.33 9.52
N PHE A 47 8.06 -3.91 9.75
CA PHE A 47 7.48 -2.78 9.05
C PHE A 47 8.09 -1.45 9.50
N PHE A 48 8.43 -0.62 8.54
CA PHE A 48 8.66 0.80 8.75
C PHE A 48 8.35 1.59 7.47
N GLY A 49 7.81 2.80 7.63
CA GLY A 49 7.47 3.71 6.53
C GLY A 49 8.34 4.96 6.54
N MET A 50 8.89 5.30 5.38
CA MET A 50 9.69 6.51 5.17
C MET A 50 8.90 7.55 4.38
N HIS A 51 9.02 8.81 4.77
CA HIS A 51 8.51 9.93 4.01
C HIS A 51 9.62 10.54 3.17
N ALA A 52 9.41 10.57 1.85
CA ALA A 52 10.37 11.14 0.91
C ALA A 52 10.34 12.68 0.86
N HIS A 53 9.37 13.34 1.50
CA HIS A 53 9.17 14.80 1.45
C HIS A 53 9.03 15.37 0.04
N PHE A 54 8.61 14.55 -0.93
CA PHE A 54 8.59 14.89 -2.35
C PHE A 54 9.99 15.29 -2.89
N LEU A 55 11.05 14.84 -2.21
CA LEU A 55 12.43 15.14 -2.55
C LEU A 55 13.09 13.92 -3.20
N PRO A 56 13.88 14.13 -4.26
CA PRO A 56 14.63 13.05 -4.90
C PRO A 56 15.85 12.60 -4.09
N ASN A 57 16.31 13.41 -3.14
CA ASN A 57 17.46 13.08 -2.30
C ASN A 57 17.06 12.16 -1.14
N ALA A 58 17.55 10.91 -1.15
CA ALA A 58 17.28 9.91 -0.12
C ALA A 58 17.77 10.33 1.28
N ASP A 59 18.84 11.13 1.39
CA ASP A 59 19.34 11.62 2.69
C ASP A 59 18.34 12.58 3.37
N ALA A 60 17.41 13.14 2.60
CA ALA A 60 16.34 13.98 3.12
C ALA A 60 15.12 13.19 3.59
N TRP A 61 15.07 11.87 3.36
CA TRP A 61 13.95 11.05 3.77
C TRP A 61 13.96 10.84 5.28
N ARG A 62 12.78 10.70 5.87
CA ARG A 62 12.63 10.54 7.33
C ARG A 62 11.76 9.34 7.65
N LEU A 63 12.15 8.60 8.68
CA LEU A 63 11.29 7.58 9.27
C LEU A 63 10.04 8.28 9.83
N GLN A 64 8.90 8.05 9.20
CA GLN A 64 7.62 8.64 9.59
C GLN A 64 6.74 7.65 10.35
N PHE A 65 6.75 6.39 9.90
CA PHE A 65 5.93 5.32 10.47
C PHE A 65 6.85 4.25 11.05
N PRO A 66 7.19 4.31 12.35
CA PRO A 66 8.09 3.33 12.95
C PRO A 66 7.44 1.96 13.18
N ARG A 67 6.10 1.86 13.07
CA ARG A 67 5.33 0.63 13.25
C ARG A 67 4.10 0.63 12.36
N LEU A 68 3.59 -0.56 12.04
CA LEU A 68 2.44 -0.75 11.15
C LEU A 68 1.16 -0.11 11.69
N GLU A 69 0.93 -0.16 13.00
CA GLU A 69 -0.29 0.40 13.59
C GLU A 69 -0.36 1.92 13.42
N VAL A 70 0.79 2.61 13.48
CA VAL A 70 0.86 4.06 13.25
C VAL A 70 0.52 4.40 11.80
N TYR A 71 0.97 3.57 10.85
CA TYR A 71 0.62 3.72 9.45
C TYR A 71 -0.88 3.46 9.20
N ARG A 72 -1.42 2.36 9.75
CA ARG A 72 -2.85 2.04 9.69
C ARG A 72 -3.71 3.17 10.21
N ASP A 73 -3.38 3.70 11.39
CA ASP A 73 -4.21 4.72 12.04
C ASP A 73 -4.25 6.00 11.19
N GLU A 74 -3.13 6.40 10.57
CA GLU A 74 -3.08 7.52 9.62
C GLU A 74 -3.80 7.23 8.30
N TRP A 75 -3.67 6.01 7.78
CA TRP A 75 -4.38 5.55 6.59
C TRP A 75 -5.91 5.59 6.79
N LEU A 76 -6.39 5.17 7.96
CA LEU A 76 -7.81 5.23 8.35
C LEU A 76 -8.28 6.64 8.70
N ALA A 77 -7.40 7.51 9.21
CA ALA A 77 -7.72 8.89 9.55
C ALA A 77 -7.90 9.80 8.33
N ARG A 78 -7.56 9.34 7.12
CA ARG A 78 -7.70 10.09 5.87
C ARG A 78 -8.96 9.71 5.07
N PRO A 79 -10.17 10.06 5.54
CA PRO A 79 -11.28 10.39 4.67
C PRO A 79 -11.61 11.89 4.83
N ARG A 80 -11.04 12.74 3.98
CA ARG A 80 -11.58 14.08 3.69
C ARG A 80 -11.39 14.44 2.24
#